data_AF-F7PGP8-F1
#
_entry.id   AF-F7PGP8-F1
#
_cell.length_a   1.000
_cell.length_b   1.000
_cell.length_c   1.000
_cell.angle_alpha   90.00
_cell.angle_beta   90.00
_cell.angle_gamma   90.00
#
_symmetry.space_group_name_H-M   'P 1'
#
loop_
_entity.id
_entity.type
_entity.pdbx_description
1 polymer ?
#
loop_
_entity_poly.entity_id
_entity_poly.type
_entity_poly.pdbx_seq_one_letter_code
_entity_poly.pdbx_strand_id
1 'polypeptide(L)'
;MPSDLTEVLQLVRSLESEGEGETTLTDIGFTVTASDLDRDKLFDVIEAVHTHPEWFTDFELRTDSPTIRLFGKSGTGVVTHSDGFEELAELDLSTNHDRSERGFNNYRDSNIERAVEFVHTLVDGLHTNDGHSVTLTGIVDKSTIEDELISTFPSVLQSEIDVFLWPDPDTLGQWVESKSIADVIDAFFAFEKLPVFVFESSFSSIFDASVVTTLEDVDELEGQELADSRDQYQEAMQRARKSTVWHDDLSPVPPAAVIPVRDVIPGFQPVLVYSIYGVFSSAVEVKNGAIEFTVTSEPTTFTKQVDPHDASRDHDLAEIEGLVRAYEIYAEHEDKAAFRDFWRLAIANTCDDLLDLPEHVEEVREYYEDLQVDAIEENFDDLSDAIQQINSFMTGLTSRVSNAATQLSRQIQTLLFTLIGTIVANLFLVLRWNNVTYVPPFSLFIVVVLVGIYFPLIQDRIEDLTGLREEVKKDYEMYEAEIRRFSEQIFDFEELEGRKDSYICMAKKKEKWAQERLALIFRLLMVTWAGLAIWSFVGYPVASMQTTVGAASLIGLIGIWQYHGEKEYFDYQYMIGCVTAGFGVLGLRFLVETSLWTF
;
A
#
# COMPACT_ATOMS: atom_id res chain seq x y z
N MET A 1 -23.77 23.14 -28.11
CA MET A 1 -22.55 22.38 -28.38
C MET A 1 -22.90 20.91 -28.60
N PRO A 2 -23.60 20.19 -27.70
CA PRO A 2 -23.96 18.80 -27.98
C PRO A 2 -24.92 18.65 -29.17
N SER A 3 -25.88 19.56 -29.33
CA SER A 3 -26.85 19.52 -30.44
C SER A 3 -26.17 19.55 -31.81
N ASP A 4 -25.31 20.54 -32.03
CA ASP A 4 -24.69 20.79 -33.33
C ASP A 4 -23.66 19.70 -33.65
N LEU A 5 -22.94 19.22 -32.62
CA LEU A 5 -22.02 18.10 -32.75
C LEU A 5 -22.75 16.78 -33.07
N THR A 6 -23.86 16.49 -32.37
CA THR A 6 -24.69 15.31 -32.65
C THR A 6 -25.24 15.36 -34.07
N GLU A 7 -25.71 16.52 -34.55
CA GLU A 7 -26.17 16.69 -35.93
C GLU A 7 -25.04 16.41 -36.95
N VAL A 8 -23.83 16.92 -36.72
CA VAL A 8 -22.67 16.68 -37.60
C VAL A 8 -22.27 15.20 -37.61
N LEU A 9 -22.23 14.53 -36.45
CA LEU A 9 -21.86 13.12 -36.38
C LEU A 9 -22.92 12.21 -37.00
N GLN A 10 -24.21 12.50 -36.78
CA GLN A 10 -25.33 11.81 -37.45
C GLN A 10 -25.23 11.93 -38.97
N LEU A 11 -24.90 13.12 -39.44
CA LEU A 11 -24.72 13.38 -40.85
C LEU A 11 -23.55 12.57 -41.42
N VAL A 12 -22.39 12.60 -40.78
CA VAL A 12 -21.20 11.86 -41.22
C VAL A 12 -21.47 10.36 -41.27
N ARG A 13 -22.15 9.81 -40.26
CA ARG A 13 -22.54 8.40 -40.21
C ARG A 13 -23.54 8.02 -41.30
N SER A 14 -24.48 8.91 -41.60
CA SER A 14 -25.41 8.76 -42.74
C SER A 14 -24.63 8.62 -44.06
N LEU A 15 -23.55 9.40 -44.24
CA LEU A 15 -22.68 9.31 -45.41
C LEU A 15 -21.86 8.02 -45.44
N GLU A 16 -21.30 7.59 -44.30
CA GLU A 16 -20.60 6.29 -44.22
C GLU A 16 -21.52 5.13 -44.65
N SER A 17 -22.81 5.20 -44.31
CA SER A 17 -23.79 4.17 -44.72
C SER A 17 -24.14 4.16 -46.21
N GLU A 18 -23.93 5.27 -46.90
CA GLU A 18 -24.22 5.44 -48.34
C GLU A 18 -23.00 5.22 -49.23
N GLY A 19 -21.80 5.17 -48.65
CA GLY A 19 -20.55 4.98 -49.37
C GLY A 19 -19.53 4.12 -48.63
N GLU A 20 -18.28 4.57 -48.61
CA GLU A 20 -17.19 3.96 -47.87
C GLU A 20 -16.89 4.80 -46.62
N GLY A 21 -16.90 4.16 -45.45
CA GLY A 21 -16.55 4.75 -44.17
C GLY A 21 -15.32 4.09 -43.56
N GLU A 22 -14.47 4.88 -42.89
CA GLU A 22 -13.37 4.39 -42.07
C GLU A 22 -13.32 5.19 -40.77
N THR A 23 -13.70 4.54 -39.67
CA THR A 23 -13.54 5.11 -38.33
C THR A 23 -12.28 4.56 -37.67
N THR A 24 -11.41 5.46 -37.21
CA THR A 24 -10.15 5.14 -36.53
C THR A 24 -10.15 5.73 -35.12
N LEU A 25 -9.01 5.68 -34.41
CA LEU A 25 -8.91 6.28 -33.07
C LEU A 25 -9.01 7.80 -33.12
N THR A 26 -8.48 8.44 -34.16
CA THR A 26 -8.38 9.91 -34.28
C THR A 26 -9.36 10.51 -35.27
N ASP A 27 -9.86 9.72 -36.21
CA ASP A 27 -10.59 10.26 -37.36
C ASP A 27 -11.84 9.45 -37.70
N ILE A 28 -12.86 10.13 -38.25
CA ILE A 28 -13.99 9.51 -38.94
C ILE A 28 -13.93 9.95 -40.41
N GLY A 29 -13.58 9.02 -41.29
CA GLY A 29 -13.47 9.24 -42.73
C GLY A 29 -14.70 8.76 -43.47
N PHE A 30 -15.14 9.52 -44.48
CA PHE A 30 -16.24 9.14 -45.35
C PHE A 30 -15.94 9.48 -46.80
N THR A 31 -16.41 8.63 -47.72
CA THR A 31 -16.34 8.85 -49.17
C THR A 31 -17.64 8.41 -49.82
N VAL A 32 -18.31 9.33 -50.51
CA VAL A 32 -19.60 9.09 -51.17
C VAL A 32 -19.62 9.71 -52.56
N THR A 33 -20.48 9.19 -53.43
CA THR A 33 -20.75 9.83 -54.72
C THR A 33 -21.73 10.98 -54.50
N ALA A 34 -21.30 12.22 -54.76
CA ALA A 34 -22.08 13.42 -54.50
C ALA A 34 -23.39 13.49 -55.30
N SER A 35 -23.47 12.83 -56.46
CA SER A 35 -24.70 12.76 -57.27
C SER A 35 -25.75 11.80 -56.72
N ASP A 36 -25.36 10.90 -55.81
CA ASP A 36 -26.27 9.94 -55.17
C ASP A 36 -26.91 10.54 -53.91
N LEU A 37 -26.31 11.61 -53.36
CA LEU A 37 -26.87 12.38 -52.26
C LEU A 37 -28.05 13.24 -52.74
N ASP A 38 -29.08 13.35 -51.91
CA ASP A 38 -30.10 14.36 -52.12
C ASP A 38 -29.57 15.78 -51.84
N ARG A 39 -30.34 16.78 -52.27
CA ARG A 39 -29.98 18.18 -52.11
C ARG A 39 -29.77 18.56 -50.65
N ASP A 40 -30.59 18.05 -49.76
CA ASP A 40 -30.62 18.47 -48.36
C ASP A 40 -29.39 17.89 -47.64
N LYS A 41 -29.03 16.62 -47.88
CA LYS A 41 -27.78 16.03 -47.36
C LYS A 41 -26.53 16.75 -47.87
N LEU A 42 -26.45 17.05 -49.18
CA LEU A 42 -25.30 17.78 -49.71
C LEU A 42 -25.19 19.19 -49.10
N PHE A 43 -26.33 19.81 -48.82
CA PHE A 43 -26.41 21.07 -48.09
C PHE A 43 -25.87 20.94 -46.68
N ASP A 44 -26.40 20.00 -45.90
CA ASP A 44 -26.03 19.79 -44.51
C ASP A 44 -24.51 19.55 -44.36
N VAL A 45 -23.89 18.78 -45.27
CA VAL A 45 -22.45 18.47 -45.20
C VAL A 45 -21.59 19.70 -45.46
N ILE A 46 -21.93 20.46 -46.51
CA ILE A 46 -21.16 21.65 -46.85
C ILE A 46 -21.38 22.75 -45.80
N GLU A 47 -22.58 22.85 -45.24
CA GLU A 47 -22.87 23.75 -44.12
C GLU A 47 -22.09 23.37 -42.86
N ALA A 48 -22.05 22.08 -42.50
CA ALA A 48 -21.26 21.58 -41.36
C ALA A 48 -19.78 21.94 -41.51
N VAL A 49 -19.16 21.64 -42.66
CA VAL A 49 -17.74 21.95 -42.91
C VAL A 49 -17.48 23.46 -42.96
N HIS A 50 -18.43 24.25 -43.46
CA HIS A 50 -18.28 25.70 -43.54
C HIS A 50 -18.45 26.38 -42.16
N THR A 51 -19.34 25.86 -41.32
CA THR A 51 -19.68 26.43 -40.01
C THR A 51 -18.71 25.97 -38.93
N HIS A 52 -18.27 24.70 -38.99
CA HIS A 52 -17.33 24.07 -38.05
C HIS A 52 -16.08 23.53 -38.75
N PRO A 53 -15.31 24.37 -39.47
CA PRO A 53 -14.14 23.91 -40.20
C PRO A 53 -13.05 23.29 -39.32
N GLU A 54 -13.03 23.62 -38.02
CA GLU A 54 -12.14 23.04 -37.02
C GLU A 54 -12.37 21.54 -36.79
N TRP A 55 -13.60 21.05 -36.92
CA TRP A 55 -13.93 19.63 -36.69
C TRP A 55 -13.56 18.73 -37.88
N PHE A 56 -13.17 19.28 -39.02
CA PHE A 56 -12.80 18.51 -40.20
C PHE A 56 -11.31 18.67 -40.45
N THR A 57 -10.53 17.60 -40.54
CA THR A 57 -9.13 17.68 -40.99
C THR A 57 -9.08 18.02 -42.48
N ASP A 58 -9.89 17.31 -43.27
CA ASP A 58 -9.94 17.41 -44.73
C ASP A 58 -11.38 17.32 -45.25
N PHE A 59 -11.62 17.95 -46.39
CA PHE A 59 -12.86 17.86 -47.15
C PHE A 59 -12.55 18.20 -48.61
N GLU A 60 -13.03 17.39 -49.54
CA GLU A 60 -12.79 17.55 -50.97
C GLU A 60 -13.98 17.05 -51.80
N LEU A 61 -14.45 17.88 -52.75
CA LEU A 61 -15.26 17.45 -53.88
C LEU A 61 -14.37 17.39 -55.12
N ARG A 62 -14.33 16.24 -55.79
CA ARG A 62 -13.55 16.00 -57.01
C ARG A 62 -14.35 15.23 -58.04
N THR A 63 -14.02 15.37 -59.32
CA THR A 63 -14.65 14.54 -60.36
C THR A 63 -14.03 13.14 -60.40
N ASP A 64 -14.47 12.32 -61.35
CA ASP A 64 -13.85 11.06 -61.73
C ASP A 64 -12.37 11.21 -62.16
N SER A 65 -11.95 12.41 -62.56
CA SER A 65 -10.54 12.74 -62.74
C SER A 65 -9.90 13.14 -61.41
N PRO A 66 -8.83 12.47 -60.97
CA PRO A 66 -8.17 12.79 -59.70
C PRO A 66 -7.43 14.15 -59.72
N THR A 67 -7.28 14.78 -60.89
CA THR A 67 -6.69 16.13 -61.01
C THR A 67 -7.72 17.25 -60.83
N ILE A 68 -8.99 16.98 -61.11
CA ILE A 68 -10.04 18.00 -61.13
C ILE A 68 -10.72 18.06 -59.76
N ARG A 69 -10.21 18.95 -58.92
CA ARG A 69 -10.75 19.27 -57.60
C ARG A 69 -11.66 20.48 -57.73
N LEU A 70 -12.87 20.42 -57.19
CA LEU A 70 -13.88 21.46 -57.35
C LEU A 70 -13.96 22.33 -56.10
N PHE A 71 -14.17 21.68 -54.96
CA PHE A 71 -14.30 22.35 -53.68
C PHE A 71 -13.44 21.63 -52.65
N GLY A 72 -12.96 22.37 -51.66
CA GLY A 72 -12.20 21.78 -50.56
C GLY A 72 -12.27 22.61 -49.30
N LYS A 73 -11.71 22.08 -48.22
CA LYS A 73 -11.59 22.81 -46.95
C LYS A 73 -10.48 23.86 -47.00
N SER A 74 -10.75 25.01 -46.40
CA SER A 74 -9.74 25.94 -45.89
C SER A 74 -9.94 26.17 -44.39
N GLY A 75 -8.97 26.78 -43.69
CA GLY A 75 -9.10 27.10 -42.27
C GLY A 75 -10.26 28.04 -41.89
N THR A 76 -11.00 28.58 -42.87
CA THR A 76 -12.18 29.43 -42.65
C THR A 76 -13.46 28.83 -43.26
N GLY A 77 -13.48 27.54 -43.56
CA GLY A 77 -14.61 26.85 -44.21
C GLY A 77 -14.33 26.44 -45.66
N VAL A 78 -15.38 26.08 -46.38
CA VAL A 78 -15.28 25.55 -47.76
C VAL A 78 -14.88 26.62 -48.79
N VAL A 79 -13.94 26.26 -49.66
CA VAL A 79 -13.39 27.09 -50.75
C VAL A 79 -13.46 26.36 -52.10
N THR A 80 -13.34 27.13 -53.18
CA THR A 80 -13.25 26.62 -54.55
C THR A 80 -11.79 26.38 -54.95
N HIS A 81 -11.56 25.34 -55.73
CA HIS A 81 -10.27 25.04 -56.38
C HIS A 81 -10.29 25.59 -57.81
N SER A 82 -9.82 26.82 -57.99
CA SER A 82 -9.86 27.49 -59.29
C SER A 82 -9.10 26.73 -60.38
N ASP A 83 -8.05 26.01 -60.02
CA ASP A 83 -7.29 25.11 -60.90
C ASP A 83 -8.16 23.98 -61.46
N GLY A 84 -9.01 23.33 -60.66
CA GLY A 84 -9.92 22.32 -61.18
C GLY A 84 -11.07 22.91 -62.00
N PHE A 85 -11.54 24.12 -61.69
CA PHE A 85 -12.50 24.84 -62.56
C PHE A 85 -11.88 25.27 -63.90
N GLU A 86 -10.60 25.64 -63.93
CA GLU A 86 -9.85 25.90 -65.16
C GLU A 86 -9.71 24.61 -66.00
N GLU A 87 -9.39 23.47 -65.37
CA GLU A 87 -9.36 22.18 -66.06
C GLU A 87 -10.74 21.77 -66.60
N LEU A 88 -11.83 22.00 -65.86
CA LEU A 88 -13.20 21.77 -66.36
C LEU A 88 -13.53 22.61 -67.59
N ALA A 89 -13.02 23.85 -67.67
CA ALA A 89 -13.25 24.73 -68.81
C ALA A 89 -12.60 24.22 -70.11
N GLU A 90 -11.57 23.38 -69.99
CA GLU A 90 -10.92 22.74 -71.14
C GLU A 90 -11.71 21.55 -71.70
N LEU A 91 -12.68 21.01 -70.96
CA LEU A 91 -13.37 19.75 -71.26
C LEU A 91 -14.62 19.87 -72.17
N ASP A 92 -14.89 21.03 -72.80
CA ASP A 92 -16.04 21.27 -73.69
C ASP A 92 -17.38 20.74 -73.12
N LEU A 93 -17.61 21.02 -71.84
CA LEU A 93 -18.77 20.55 -71.07
C LEU A 93 -20.01 21.41 -71.32
N SER A 94 -21.18 20.79 -71.27
CA SER A 94 -22.47 21.48 -71.39
C SER A 94 -22.89 22.18 -70.09
N THR A 95 -22.38 21.71 -68.95
CA THR A 95 -22.62 22.31 -67.63
C THR A 95 -21.86 23.63 -67.46
N ASN A 96 -22.58 24.66 -67.00
CA ASN A 96 -22.02 26.00 -66.78
C ASN A 96 -21.27 26.09 -65.43
N HIS A 97 -20.09 25.50 -65.37
CA HIS A 97 -19.25 25.44 -64.17
C HIS A 97 -18.79 26.82 -63.69
N ASP A 98 -18.51 27.73 -64.61
CA ASP A 98 -18.22 29.16 -64.40
C ASP A 98 -19.27 29.89 -63.55
N ARG A 99 -20.55 29.58 -63.80
CA ARG A 99 -21.67 30.16 -63.05
C ARG A 99 -21.74 29.58 -61.65
N SER A 100 -21.45 28.29 -61.49
CA SER A 100 -21.46 27.62 -60.20
C SER A 100 -20.33 28.08 -59.29
N GLU A 101 -19.10 28.20 -59.82
CA GLU A 101 -17.95 28.72 -59.06
C GLU A 101 -18.22 30.14 -58.54
N ARG A 102 -18.62 31.05 -59.45
CA ARG A 102 -18.95 32.44 -59.09
C ARG A 102 -20.15 32.53 -58.16
N GLY A 103 -21.15 31.68 -58.37
CA GLY A 103 -22.33 31.59 -57.52
C GLY A 103 -21.94 31.23 -56.08
N PHE A 104 -21.20 30.14 -55.91
CA PHE A 104 -20.72 29.70 -54.60
C PHE A 104 -19.90 30.80 -53.91
N ASN A 105 -18.88 31.33 -54.57
CA ASN A 105 -17.99 32.34 -53.99
C ASN A 105 -18.69 33.65 -53.60
N ASN A 106 -19.76 34.04 -54.31
CA ASN A 106 -20.52 35.25 -53.98
C ASN A 106 -21.43 35.08 -52.76
N TYR A 107 -21.92 33.86 -52.51
CA TYR A 107 -22.93 33.62 -51.48
C TYR A 107 -22.37 32.95 -50.24
N ARG A 108 -21.26 32.19 -50.31
CA ARG A 108 -20.76 31.33 -49.22
C ARG A 108 -20.74 32.00 -47.84
N ASP A 109 -20.22 33.23 -47.75
CA ASP A 109 -20.05 33.93 -46.47
C ASP A 109 -21.32 34.67 -45.98
N SER A 110 -22.37 34.72 -46.81
CA SER A 110 -23.58 35.52 -46.55
C SER A 110 -24.87 34.72 -46.53
N ASN A 111 -24.92 33.61 -47.27
CA ASN A 111 -26.04 32.69 -47.39
C ASN A 111 -25.50 31.36 -47.93
N ILE A 112 -25.10 30.47 -47.02
CA ILE A 112 -24.52 29.17 -47.36
C ILE A 112 -25.51 28.29 -48.13
N GLU A 113 -26.80 28.31 -47.76
CA GLU A 113 -27.88 27.60 -48.48
C GLU A 113 -27.91 27.96 -49.97
N ARG A 114 -27.81 29.26 -50.27
CA ARG A 114 -27.75 29.75 -51.65
C ARG A 114 -26.46 29.36 -52.35
N ALA A 115 -25.34 29.27 -51.63
CA ALA A 115 -24.06 28.85 -52.19
C ALA A 115 -24.08 27.36 -52.56
N VAL A 116 -24.61 26.50 -51.69
CA VAL A 116 -24.68 25.05 -51.94
C VAL A 116 -25.64 24.71 -53.09
N GLU A 117 -26.69 25.52 -53.34
CA GLU A 117 -27.52 25.37 -54.56
C GLU A 117 -26.67 25.35 -55.84
N PHE A 118 -25.60 26.15 -55.90
CA PHE A 118 -24.70 26.16 -57.06
C PHE A 118 -23.80 24.93 -57.13
N VAL A 119 -23.42 24.37 -55.97
CA VAL A 119 -22.67 23.10 -55.87
C VAL A 119 -23.55 21.96 -56.36
N HIS A 120 -24.77 21.83 -55.83
CA HIS A 120 -25.72 20.82 -56.28
C HIS A 120 -26.01 20.92 -57.78
N THR A 121 -26.24 22.14 -58.30
CA THR A 121 -26.46 22.36 -59.74
C THR A 121 -25.26 21.93 -60.58
N LEU A 122 -24.03 22.14 -60.07
CA LEU A 122 -22.82 21.68 -60.75
C LEU A 122 -22.73 20.15 -60.75
N VAL A 123 -22.88 19.52 -59.59
CA VAL A 123 -22.81 18.05 -59.41
C VAL A 123 -23.84 17.35 -60.29
N ASP A 124 -25.10 17.79 -60.22
CA ASP A 124 -26.20 17.24 -61.03
C ASP A 124 -25.97 17.47 -62.52
N GLY A 125 -25.48 18.65 -62.91
CA GLY A 125 -25.16 18.96 -64.30
C GLY A 125 -24.04 18.08 -64.87
N LEU A 126 -22.94 17.95 -64.12
CA LEU A 126 -21.81 17.10 -64.49
C LEU A 126 -22.22 15.64 -64.63
N HIS A 127 -23.07 15.15 -63.72
CA HIS A 127 -23.57 13.78 -63.76
C HIS A 127 -24.55 13.54 -64.92
N THR A 128 -25.60 14.36 -65.03
CA THR A 128 -26.72 14.11 -65.94
C THR A 128 -26.44 14.53 -67.38
N ASN A 129 -25.74 15.64 -67.59
CA ASN A 129 -25.52 16.19 -68.93
C ASN A 129 -24.17 15.79 -69.52
N ASP A 130 -23.14 15.68 -68.68
CA ASP A 130 -21.76 15.47 -69.13
C ASP A 130 -21.20 14.09 -68.77
N GLY A 131 -21.90 13.29 -67.97
CA GLY A 131 -21.54 11.91 -67.63
C GLY A 131 -20.37 11.75 -66.66
N HIS A 132 -19.97 12.81 -65.97
CA HIS A 132 -18.91 12.80 -64.96
C HIS A 132 -19.49 12.53 -63.56
N SER A 133 -18.93 11.57 -62.83
CA SER A 133 -19.24 11.41 -61.41
C SER A 133 -18.45 12.41 -60.57
N VAL A 134 -19.05 12.88 -59.47
CA VAL A 134 -18.37 13.69 -58.47
C VAL A 134 -18.32 12.91 -57.17
N THR A 135 -17.13 12.77 -56.61
CA THR A 135 -16.88 12.13 -55.32
C THR A 135 -16.71 13.21 -54.27
N LEU A 136 -17.36 13.03 -53.13
CA LEU A 136 -17.22 13.82 -51.93
C LEU A 136 -16.46 12.97 -50.91
N THR A 137 -15.33 13.47 -50.43
CA THR A 137 -14.53 12.86 -49.37
C THR A 137 -14.39 13.85 -48.22
N GLY A 138 -14.46 13.36 -46.98
CA GLY A 138 -14.21 14.17 -45.79
C GLY A 138 -13.61 13.35 -44.66
N ILE A 139 -12.89 14.04 -43.77
CA ILE A 139 -12.28 13.48 -42.58
C ILE A 139 -12.62 14.38 -41.40
N VAL A 140 -13.37 13.86 -40.44
CA VAL A 140 -13.66 14.51 -39.16
C VAL A 140 -12.53 14.22 -38.19
N ASP A 141 -11.98 15.26 -37.56
CA ASP A 141 -10.97 15.19 -36.52
C ASP A 141 -11.63 14.96 -35.17
N LYS A 142 -11.58 13.73 -34.65
CA LYS A 142 -12.12 13.43 -33.33
C LYS A 142 -11.33 14.10 -32.22
N SER A 143 -10.02 14.26 -32.37
CA SER A 143 -9.19 14.85 -31.31
C SER A 143 -9.56 16.30 -31.02
N THR A 144 -9.88 17.07 -32.05
CA THR A 144 -10.38 18.46 -31.88
C THR A 144 -11.73 18.48 -31.14
N ILE A 145 -12.62 17.53 -31.43
CA ILE A 145 -13.93 17.42 -30.76
C ILE A 145 -13.77 16.93 -29.31
N GLU A 146 -12.93 15.92 -29.09
CA GLU A 146 -12.61 15.36 -27.77
C GLU A 146 -11.99 16.44 -26.86
N ASP A 147 -11.10 17.28 -27.37
CA ASP A 147 -10.55 18.43 -26.64
C ASP A 147 -11.64 19.46 -26.26
N GLU A 148 -12.59 19.70 -27.16
CA GLU A 148 -13.72 20.59 -26.89
C GLU A 148 -14.64 20.00 -25.81
N LEU A 149 -14.92 18.69 -25.86
CA LEU A 149 -15.66 17.96 -24.83
C LEU A 149 -14.91 17.97 -23.49
N ILE A 150 -13.60 17.77 -23.48
CA ILE A 150 -12.77 17.87 -22.27
C ILE A 150 -12.95 19.26 -21.62
N SER A 151 -13.05 20.31 -22.44
CA SER A 151 -13.21 21.68 -21.96
C SER A 151 -14.54 21.95 -21.21
N THR A 152 -15.57 21.11 -21.41
CA THR A 152 -16.86 21.24 -20.71
C THR A 152 -16.79 20.72 -19.27
N PHE A 153 -15.88 19.77 -19.00
CA PHE A 153 -15.69 19.21 -17.66
C PHE A 153 -15.02 20.18 -16.68
N PRO A 154 -15.18 19.98 -15.35
CA PRO A 154 -14.50 20.80 -14.35
C PRO A 154 -12.98 20.83 -14.55
N SER A 155 -12.39 22.03 -14.55
CA SER A 155 -10.94 22.25 -14.81
C SER A 155 -9.97 21.39 -14.00
N VAL A 156 -10.37 20.89 -12.82
CA VAL A 156 -9.54 20.02 -11.98
C VAL A 156 -9.43 18.60 -12.58
N LEU A 157 -10.45 18.15 -13.30
CA LEU A 157 -10.54 16.81 -13.89
C LEU A 157 -10.02 16.77 -15.34
N GLN A 158 -9.91 17.91 -16.02
CA GLN A 158 -9.52 17.97 -17.45
C GLN A 158 -8.16 17.33 -17.75
N SER A 159 -7.22 17.33 -16.80
CA SER A 159 -5.92 16.66 -16.95
C SER A 159 -5.90 15.20 -16.49
N GLU A 160 -7.01 14.73 -15.92
CA GLU A 160 -7.14 13.42 -15.25
C GLU A 160 -8.08 12.47 -16.00
N ILE A 161 -8.59 12.89 -17.16
CA ILE A 161 -9.48 12.10 -18.02
C ILE A 161 -8.95 12.07 -19.45
N ASP A 162 -9.26 11.00 -20.17
CA ASP A 162 -9.16 10.93 -21.63
C ASP A 162 -10.55 10.61 -22.19
N VAL A 163 -11.00 11.40 -23.17
CA VAL A 163 -12.31 11.23 -23.81
C VAL A 163 -12.10 10.55 -25.16
N PHE A 164 -12.87 9.50 -25.43
CA PHE A 164 -12.82 8.73 -26.67
C PHE A 164 -14.19 8.76 -27.35
N LEU A 165 -14.28 9.47 -28.46
CA LEU A 165 -15.50 9.60 -29.23
C LEU A 165 -15.65 8.48 -30.26
N TRP A 166 -16.80 7.83 -30.25
CA TRP A 166 -17.15 6.79 -31.22
C TRP A 166 -18.61 6.93 -31.68
N PRO A 167 -18.93 6.62 -32.95
CA PRO A 167 -20.31 6.69 -33.43
C PRO A 167 -21.25 5.75 -32.68
N ASP A 168 -20.80 4.52 -32.44
CA ASP A 168 -21.55 3.50 -31.72
C ASP A 168 -20.63 2.43 -31.13
N PRO A 169 -21.13 1.65 -30.15
CA PRO A 169 -20.38 0.55 -29.54
C PRO A 169 -19.86 -0.49 -30.54
N ASP A 170 -20.64 -0.82 -31.57
CA ASP A 170 -20.27 -1.88 -32.53
C ASP A 170 -19.04 -1.47 -33.36
N THR A 171 -18.96 -0.20 -33.75
CA THR A 171 -17.84 0.37 -34.52
C THR A 171 -16.55 0.35 -33.71
N LEU A 172 -16.62 0.74 -32.43
CA LEU A 172 -15.47 0.62 -31.52
C LEU A 172 -15.08 -0.85 -31.32
N GLY A 173 -16.06 -1.74 -31.14
CA GLY A 173 -15.82 -3.18 -31.00
C GLY A 173 -15.07 -3.77 -32.19
N GLN A 174 -15.49 -3.44 -33.42
CA GLN A 174 -14.81 -3.85 -34.65
C GLN A 174 -13.38 -3.31 -34.73
N TRP A 175 -13.15 -2.07 -34.30
CA TRP A 175 -11.81 -1.50 -34.23
C TRP A 175 -10.93 -2.28 -33.26
N VAL A 176 -11.43 -2.57 -32.05
CA VAL A 176 -10.72 -3.38 -31.04
C VAL A 176 -10.35 -4.75 -31.58
N GLU A 177 -11.27 -5.43 -32.27
CA GLU A 177 -11.01 -6.74 -32.88
C GLU A 177 -9.99 -6.71 -34.02
N SER A 178 -9.75 -5.54 -34.62
CA SER A 178 -8.79 -5.35 -35.72
C SER A 178 -7.36 -5.07 -35.25
N LYS A 179 -7.16 -4.76 -33.97
CA LYS A 179 -5.88 -4.35 -33.38
C LYS A 179 -5.31 -5.45 -32.50
N SER A 180 -4.03 -5.32 -32.14
CA SER A 180 -3.46 -6.18 -31.11
C SER A 180 -3.91 -5.70 -29.72
N ILE A 181 -3.99 -6.62 -28.75
CA ILE A 181 -4.39 -6.28 -27.38
C ILE A 181 -3.49 -5.21 -26.76
N ALA A 182 -2.18 -5.27 -27.00
CA ALA A 182 -1.25 -4.26 -26.52
C ALA A 182 -1.59 -2.86 -27.07
N ASP A 183 -1.87 -2.76 -28.38
CA ASP A 183 -2.24 -1.48 -29.01
C ASP A 183 -3.57 -0.93 -28.45
N VAL A 184 -4.54 -1.81 -28.17
CA VAL A 184 -5.83 -1.41 -27.57
C VAL A 184 -5.65 -0.89 -26.16
N ILE A 185 -4.83 -1.58 -25.35
CA ILE A 185 -4.55 -1.20 -23.98
C ILE A 185 -3.83 0.16 -23.93
N ASP A 186 -2.80 0.32 -24.75
CA ASP A 186 -2.02 1.56 -24.82
C ASP A 186 -2.86 2.74 -25.34
N ALA A 187 -3.85 2.47 -26.19
CA ALA A 187 -4.76 3.50 -26.71
C ALA A 187 -5.73 4.03 -25.64
N PHE A 188 -6.27 3.16 -24.77
CA PHE A 188 -7.39 3.54 -23.90
C PHE A 188 -7.06 3.59 -22.40
N PHE A 189 -6.15 2.76 -21.90
CA PHE A 189 -5.98 2.54 -20.45
C PHE A 189 -4.67 3.13 -19.92
N ALA A 190 -4.61 4.46 -19.91
CA ALA A 190 -3.51 5.20 -19.30
C ALA A 190 -3.58 5.16 -17.77
N PHE A 191 -2.45 4.98 -17.08
CA PHE A 191 -2.41 4.84 -15.62
C PHE A 191 -2.98 6.04 -14.85
N GLU A 192 -2.76 7.26 -15.34
CA GLU A 192 -3.11 8.49 -14.62
C GLU A 192 -4.47 9.06 -15.03
N LYS A 193 -5.03 8.60 -16.15
CA LYS A 193 -6.20 9.21 -16.79
C LYS A 193 -7.35 8.22 -16.92
N LEU A 194 -8.50 8.61 -16.39
CA LEU A 194 -9.73 7.84 -16.49
C LEU A 194 -10.22 7.84 -17.95
N PRO A 195 -10.44 6.67 -18.58
CA PRO A 195 -11.06 6.60 -19.89
C PRO A 195 -12.56 6.90 -19.81
N VAL A 196 -13.02 7.82 -20.66
CA VAL A 196 -14.42 8.20 -20.84
C VAL A 196 -14.81 7.92 -22.29
N PHE A 197 -15.60 6.86 -22.50
CA PHE A 197 -16.09 6.50 -23.82
C PHE A 197 -17.41 7.21 -24.08
N VAL A 198 -17.44 8.05 -25.10
CA VAL A 198 -18.61 8.87 -25.47
C VAL A 198 -19.15 8.40 -26.80
N PHE A 199 -20.44 8.10 -26.82
CA PHE A 199 -21.13 7.58 -28.00
C PHE A 199 -22.25 8.49 -28.47
N GLU A 200 -22.52 8.46 -29.77
CA GLU A 200 -23.69 9.12 -30.34
C GLU A 200 -24.99 8.36 -30.02
N SER A 201 -24.92 7.03 -29.95
CA SER A 201 -26.09 6.18 -29.69
C SER A 201 -26.61 6.31 -28.27
N SER A 202 -27.94 6.38 -28.10
CA SER A 202 -28.58 6.45 -26.78
C SER A 202 -28.56 5.10 -26.04
N PHE A 203 -27.94 5.07 -24.87
CA PHE A 203 -28.03 3.99 -23.87
C PHE A 203 -27.86 4.57 -22.46
N SER A 204 -28.07 3.76 -21.43
CA SER A 204 -27.90 4.23 -20.04
C SER A 204 -26.42 4.40 -19.70
N SER A 205 -26.03 5.63 -19.37
CA SER A 205 -24.66 5.94 -18.93
C SER A 205 -24.23 5.09 -17.72
N ILE A 206 -22.98 4.62 -17.74
CA ILE A 206 -22.36 3.78 -16.71
C ILE A 206 -21.18 4.55 -16.11
N PHE A 207 -21.12 4.57 -14.78
CA PHE A 207 -20.09 5.28 -13.99
C PHE A 207 -19.47 4.31 -13.00
N ASP A 208 -18.24 3.90 -13.28
CA ASP A 208 -17.44 3.00 -12.44
C ASP A 208 -15.95 3.33 -12.67
N ALA A 209 -15.03 2.38 -12.50
CA ALA A 209 -13.63 2.50 -12.90
C ALA A 209 -13.42 2.76 -14.41
N SER A 210 -14.46 2.82 -15.22
CA SER A 210 -14.47 3.47 -16.53
C SER A 210 -15.85 4.08 -16.76
N VAL A 211 -15.90 5.17 -17.54
CA VAL A 211 -17.15 5.87 -17.82
C VAL A 211 -17.56 5.59 -19.25
N VAL A 212 -18.81 5.17 -19.43
CA VAL A 212 -19.41 4.95 -20.75
C VAL A 212 -20.68 5.78 -20.80
N THR A 213 -20.75 6.73 -21.71
CA THR A 213 -21.82 7.72 -21.76
C THR A 213 -22.19 8.10 -23.18
N THR A 214 -23.23 8.92 -23.32
CA THR A 214 -23.74 9.40 -24.60
C THR A 214 -23.44 10.89 -24.76
N LEU A 215 -23.40 11.38 -26.00
CA LEU A 215 -23.26 12.81 -26.29
C LEU A 215 -24.40 13.65 -25.68
N GLU A 216 -25.60 13.07 -25.60
CA GLU A 216 -26.77 13.74 -25.00
C GLU A 216 -26.60 13.92 -23.49
N ASP A 217 -26.03 12.92 -22.82
CA ASP A 217 -25.87 12.91 -21.37
C ASP A 217 -24.55 13.57 -20.91
N VAL A 218 -23.62 13.87 -21.83
CA VAL A 218 -22.27 14.34 -21.48
C VAL A 218 -22.28 15.65 -20.70
N ASP A 219 -23.25 16.53 -20.99
CA ASP A 219 -23.46 17.80 -20.29
C ASP A 219 -24.12 17.62 -18.92
N GLU A 220 -24.79 16.48 -18.69
CA GLU A 220 -25.45 16.13 -17.43
C GLU A 220 -24.50 15.42 -16.45
N LEU A 221 -23.28 15.07 -16.88
CA LEU A 221 -22.26 14.43 -16.05
C LEU A 221 -21.89 15.33 -14.87
N GLU A 222 -22.34 14.95 -13.67
CA GLU A 222 -21.99 15.69 -12.47
C GLU A 222 -20.49 15.52 -12.18
N GLY A 223 -19.79 16.64 -11.97
CA GLY A 223 -18.36 16.62 -11.70
C GLY A 223 -17.94 15.78 -10.48
N GLN A 224 -18.87 15.48 -9.56
CA GLN A 224 -18.62 14.59 -8.44
C GLN A 224 -18.60 13.11 -8.87
N GLU A 225 -19.54 12.66 -9.71
CA GLU A 225 -19.59 11.27 -10.20
C GLU A 225 -18.34 10.93 -11.01
N LEU A 226 -17.87 11.88 -11.82
CA LEU A 226 -16.64 11.73 -12.60
C LEU A 226 -15.40 11.69 -11.68
N ALA A 227 -15.36 12.50 -10.63
CA ALA A 227 -14.27 12.48 -9.64
C ALA A 227 -14.24 11.15 -8.86
N ASP A 228 -15.40 10.65 -8.44
CA ASP A 228 -15.53 9.36 -7.74
C ASP A 228 -15.10 8.19 -8.65
N SER A 229 -15.51 8.22 -9.93
CA SER A 229 -15.08 7.26 -10.96
C SER A 229 -13.57 7.30 -11.20
N ARG A 230 -12.98 8.51 -11.22
CA ARG A 230 -11.53 8.70 -11.34
C ARG A 230 -10.78 8.10 -10.16
N ASP A 231 -11.25 8.32 -8.94
CA ASP A 231 -10.65 7.75 -7.73
C ASP A 231 -10.72 6.21 -7.76
N GLN A 232 -11.88 5.65 -8.14
CA GLN A 232 -12.06 4.20 -8.31
C GLN A 232 -11.11 3.61 -9.36
N TYR A 233 -10.98 4.26 -10.52
CA TYR A 233 -10.05 3.84 -11.57
C TYR A 233 -8.60 3.85 -11.08
N GLN A 234 -8.16 4.93 -10.45
CA GLN A 234 -6.79 5.04 -9.94
C GLN A 234 -6.49 3.99 -8.86
N GLU A 235 -7.44 3.73 -7.97
CA GLU A 235 -7.29 2.66 -6.97
C GLU A 235 -7.20 1.28 -7.63
N ALA A 236 -8.06 0.99 -8.61
CA ALA A 236 -8.05 -0.28 -9.33
C ALA A 236 -6.74 -0.48 -10.12
N MET A 237 -6.26 0.54 -10.84
CA MET A 237 -4.96 0.52 -11.53
C MET A 237 -3.81 0.26 -10.56
N GLN A 238 -3.82 0.88 -9.39
CA GLN A 238 -2.81 0.65 -8.35
C GLN A 238 -2.85 -0.77 -7.80
N ARG A 239 -4.02 -1.36 -7.63
CA ARG A 239 -4.18 -2.75 -7.16
C ARG A 239 -3.68 -3.73 -8.21
N ALA A 240 -4.11 -3.62 -9.47
CA ALA A 240 -3.65 -4.45 -10.58
C ALA A 240 -2.13 -4.38 -10.79
N ARG A 241 -1.52 -3.21 -10.57
CA ARG A 241 -0.06 -3.03 -10.62
C ARG A 241 0.67 -3.71 -9.45
N LYS A 242 0.05 -3.77 -8.28
CA LYS A 242 0.64 -4.38 -7.07
C LYS A 242 0.42 -5.89 -7.02
N SER A 243 -0.66 -6.39 -7.64
CA SER A 243 -0.96 -7.81 -7.68
C SER A 243 0.05 -8.55 -8.55
N THR A 244 0.34 -8.03 -9.75
CA THR A 244 1.10 -8.75 -10.78
C THR A 244 2.36 -8.00 -11.21
N VAL A 245 3.42 -8.74 -11.56
CA VAL A 245 4.63 -8.17 -12.15
C VAL A 245 4.45 -8.03 -13.67
N TRP A 246 4.34 -6.79 -14.15
CA TRP A 246 4.18 -6.48 -15.57
C TRP A 246 5.54 -6.15 -16.21
N HIS A 247 5.91 -6.88 -17.25
CA HIS A 247 7.15 -6.71 -18.01
C HIS A 247 6.90 -6.07 -19.39
N ASP A 248 7.96 -5.67 -20.07
CA ASP A 248 7.96 -5.18 -21.47
C ASP A 248 7.02 -3.98 -21.73
N ASP A 249 6.93 -3.06 -20.77
CA ASP A 249 6.11 -1.85 -20.80
C ASP A 249 4.59 -2.10 -20.94
N LEU A 250 4.11 -3.34 -20.73
CA LEU A 250 2.69 -3.66 -20.69
C LEU A 250 1.97 -2.88 -19.57
N SER A 251 0.88 -2.21 -19.92
CA SER A 251 0.05 -1.50 -18.95
C SER A 251 -0.82 -2.48 -18.15
N PRO A 252 -0.85 -2.37 -16.80
CA PRO A 252 -1.79 -3.13 -15.98
C PRO A 252 -3.20 -2.61 -16.23
N VAL A 253 -4.10 -3.46 -16.73
CA VAL A 253 -5.52 -3.10 -16.87
C VAL A 253 -6.34 -3.88 -15.83
N PRO A 254 -7.03 -3.19 -14.90
CA PRO A 254 -7.85 -3.84 -13.90
C PRO A 254 -9.17 -4.31 -14.55
N PRO A 255 -9.66 -5.52 -14.23
CA PRO A 255 -10.96 -5.98 -14.76
C PRO A 255 -12.11 -5.04 -14.41
N ALA A 256 -12.07 -4.37 -13.24
CA ALA A 256 -13.05 -3.34 -12.87
C ALA A 256 -13.20 -2.20 -13.89
N ALA A 257 -12.13 -1.81 -14.60
CA ALA A 257 -12.22 -0.79 -15.63
C ALA A 257 -12.86 -1.34 -16.93
N VAL A 258 -12.77 -2.65 -17.17
CA VAL A 258 -13.17 -3.25 -18.44
C VAL A 258 -14.58 -3.83 -18.41
N ILE A 259 -15.02 -4.38 -17.27
CA ILE A 259 -16.38 -4.93 -17.09
C ILE A 259 -17.48 -3.95 -17.54
N PRO A 260 -17.55 -2.69 -17.04
CA PRO A 260 -18.60 -1.75 -17.45
C PRO A 260 -18.55 -1.42 -18.95
N VAL A 261 -17.35 -1.37 -19.53
CA VAL A 261 -17.15 -1.12 -20.96
C VAL A 261 -17.62 -2.31 -21.78
N ARG A 262 -17.29 -3.54 -21.37
CA ARG A 262 -17.67 -4.78 -22.05
C ARG A 262 -19.19 -4.98 -22.08
N ASP A 263 -19.90 -4.56 -21.04
CA ASP A 263 -21.36 -4.70 -20.96
C ASP A 263 -22.10 -3.86 -22.01
N VAL A 264 -21.46 -2.78 -22.49
CA VAL A 264 -21.97 -1.94 -23.59
C VAL A 264 -21.32 -2.34 -24.92
N ILE A 265 -20.03 -2.70 -24.91
CA ILE A 265 -19.22 -2.99 -26.09
C ILE A 265 -18.68 -4.43 -25.99
N PRO A 266 -19.39 -5.44 -26.52
CA PRO A 266 -18.95 -6.84 -26.46
C PRO A 266 -17.55 -7.08 -27.04
N GLY A 267 -17.10 -6.23 -27.99
CA GLY A 267 -15.76 -6.28 -28.56
C GLY A 267 -14.62 -6.08 -27.55
N PHE A 268 -14.89 -5.61 -26.31
CA PHE A 268 -13.91 -5.53 -25.22
C PHE A 268 -13.69 -6.85 -24.47
N GLN A 269 -14.40 -7.93 -24.81
CA GLN A 269 -14.19 -9.25 -24.22
C GLN A 269 -12.71 -9.73 -24.23
N PRO A 270 -11.91 -9.53 -25.30
CA PRO A 270 -10.48 -9.83 -25.29
C PRO A 270 -9.68 -9.04 -24.23
N VAL A 271 -10.03 -7.77 -24.03
CA VAL A 271 -9.40 -6.91 -23.01
C VAL A 271 -9.76 -7.40 -21.60
N LEU A 272 -10.99 -7.87 -21.40
CA LEU A 272 -11.43 -8.47 -20.15
C LEU A 272 -10.65 -9.74 -19.83
N VAL A 273 -10.46 -10.63 -20.81
CA VAL A 273 -9.66 -11.84 -20.66
C VAL A 273 -8.21 -11.51 -20.29
N TYR A 274 -7.59 -10.56 -21.00
CA TYR A 274 -6.25 -10.06 -20.66
C TYR A 274 -6.17 -9.58 -19.21
N SER A 275 -7.16 -8.78 -18.79
CA SER A 275 -7.18 -8.16 -17.47
C SER A 275 -7.33 -9.20 -16.37
N ILE A 276 -8.26 -10.15 -16.51
CA ILE A 276 -8.53 -11.19 -15.51
C ILE A 276 -7.34 -12.15 -15.40
N TYR A 277 -6.82 -12.63 -16.52
CA TYR A 277 -5.62 -13.49 -16.52
C TYR A 277 -4.41 -12.76 -15.98
N GLY A 278 -4.30 -11.45 -16.22
CA GLY A 278 -3.27 -10.60 -15.66
C GLY A 278 -3.30 -10.56 -14.14
N VAL A 279 -4.45 -10.26 -13.52
CA VAL A 279 -4.54 -10.15 -12.05
C VAL A 279 -4.39 -11.49 -11.33
N PHE A 280 -4.80 -12.60 -11.96
CA PHE A 280 -4.56 -13.94 -11.41
C PHE A 280 -3.13 -14.45 -11.62
N SER A 281 -2.38 -13.84 -12.54
CA SER A 281 -0.98 -14.21 -12.78
C SER A 281 -0.04 -13.61 -11.75
N SER A 282 1.12 -14.24 -11.57
CA SER A 282 2.25 -13.67 -10.82
C SER A 282 3.08 -12.70 -11.67
N ALA A 283 3.19 -12.97 -12.98
CA ALA A 283 3.87 -12.12 -13.94
C ALA A 283 3.23 -12.20 -15.33
N VAL A 284 3.35 -11.12 -16.10
CA VAL A 284 2.90 -11.00 -17.50
C VAL A 284 4.02 -10.39 -18.33
N GLU A 285 4.38 -11.02 -19.45
CA GLU A 285 5.42 -10.54 -20.38
C GLU A 285 5.01 -10.75 -21.84
N VAL A 286 5.66 -10.05 -22.78
CA VAL A 286 5.43 -10.28 -24.22
C VAL A 286 6.53 -11.18 -24.76
N LYS A 287 6.15 -12.34 -25.29
CA LYS A 287 7.12 -13.32 -25.80
C LYS A 287 6.71 -13.86 -27.15
N ASN A 288 7.61 -13.72 -28.12
CA ASN A 288 7.38 -14.12 -29.52
C ASN A 288 6.13 -13.47 -30.15
N GLY A 289 5.71 -12.30 -29.66
CA GLY A 289 4.51 -11.60 -30.16
C GLY A 289 3.20 -12.08 -29.55
N ALA A 290 3.22 -12.98 -28.56
CA ALA A 290 2.06 -13.37 -27.75
C ALA A 290 2.26 -12.94 -26.29
N ILE A 291 1.16 -12.84 -25.54
CA ILE A 291 1.20 -12.47 -24.12
C ILE A 291 1.40 -13.74 -23.30
N GLU A 292 2.48 -13.79 -22.52
CA GLU A 292 2.81 -14.90 -21.66
C GLU A 292 2.39 -14.60 -20.21
N PHE A 293 1.45 -15.38 -19.70
CA PHE A 293 0.95 -15.33 -18.34
C PHE A 293 1.63 -16.41 -17.51
N THR A 294 2.21 -16.04 -16.36
CA THR A 294 2.88 -16.98 -15.45
C THR A 294 2.18 -17.01 -14.11
N VAL A 295 1.69 -18.18 -13.71
CA VAL A 295 1.14 -18.43 -12.37
C VAL A 295 2.19 -19.20 -11.56
N THR A 296 2.63 -18.59 -10.46
CA THR A 296 3.63 -19.19 -9.55
C THR A 296 3.01 -19.37 -8.17
N SER A 297 2.90 -20.62 -7.71
CA SER A 297 2.53 -20.94 -6.34
C SER A 297 3.31 -22.18 -5.90
N GLU A 298 4.15 -22.12 -4.87
CA GLU A 298 4.95 -23.29 -4.50
C GLU A 298 4.04 -24.51 -4.22
N PRO A 299 4.30 -25.69 -4.84
CA PRO A 299 5.48 -26.06 -5.65
C PRO A 299 5.31 -25.92 -7.18
N THR A 300 4.16 -25.50 -7.67
CA THR A 300 3.79 -25.46 -9.09
C THR A 300 4.05 -24.09 -9.72
N THR A 301 4.70 -24.10 -10.87
CA THR A 301 4.78 -22.94 -11.75
C THR A 301 4.43 -23.41 -13.13
N PHE A 302 3.41 -22.81 -13.71
CA PHE A 302 3.10 -23.04 -15.11
C PHE A 302 2.98 -21.68 -15.80
N THR A 303 3.39 -21.68 -17.05
CA THR A 303 3.52 -20.50 -17.88
C THR A 303 2.80 -20.80 -19.18
N LYS A 304 1.92 -19.88 -19.58
CA LYS A 304 1.10 -20.05 -20.78
C LYS A 304 1.15 -18.81 -21.65
N GLN A 305 1.41 -19.03 -22.94
CA GLN A 305 1.19 -18.01 -23.96
C GLN A 305 -0.27 -18.04 -24.38
N VAL A 306 -0.93 -16.91 -24.23
CA VAL A 306 -2.33 -16.70 -24.58
C VAL A 306 -2.40 -15.51 -25.53
N ASP A 307 -3.12 -15.68 -26.63
CA ASP A 307 -3.66 -14.55 -27.38
C ASP A 307 -5.07 -14.27 -26.82
N PRO A 308 -5.31 -13.14 -26.13
CA PRO A 308 -6.61 -12.86 -25.54
C PRO A 308 -7.74 -12.75 -26.57
N HIS A 309 -7.44 -12.44 -27.85
CA HIS A 309 -8.47 -12.49 -28.90
C HIS A 309 -8.89 -13.94 -29.17
N ASP A 310 -7.95 -14.86 -29.33
CA ASP A 310 -8.28 -16.26 -29.58
C ASP A 310 -8.97 -16.89 -28.37
N ALA A 311 -8.45 -16.65 -27.15
CA ALA A 311 -9.07 -17.11 -25.92
C ALA A 311 -10.50 -16.57 -25.77
N SER A 312 -10.74 -15.28 -26.07
CA SER A 312 -12.08 -14.72 -26.01
C SER A 312 -13.07 -15.37 -26.99
N ARG A 313 -12.60 -15.89 -28.13
CA ARG A 313 -13.45 -16.56 -29.14
C ARG A 313 -13.68 -18.02 -28.83
N ASP A 314 -12.70 -18.66 -28.19
CA ASP A 314 -12.76 -20.06 -27.79
C ASP A 314 -13.69 -20.25 -26.58
N HIS A 315 -13.79 -19.23 -25.71
CA HIS A 315 -14.68 -19.26 -24.54
C HIS A 315 -16.12 -18.87 -24.88
N ASP A 316 -17.08 -19.62 -24.34
CA ASP A 316 -18.50 -19.26 -24.45
C ASP A 316 -18.88 -18.12 -23.48
N LEU A 317 -20.07 -17.54 -23.66
CA LEU A 317 -20.52 -16.44 -22.80
C LEU A 317 -20.62 -16.86 -21.32
N ALA A 318 -20.99 -18.13 -21.04
CA ALA A 318 -21.14 -18.60 -19.67
C ALA A 318 -19.79 -18.76 -18.97
N GLU A 319 -18.76 -19.17 -19.70
CA GLU A 319 -17.37 -19.25 -19.27
C GLU A 319 -16.80 -17.86 -18.95
N ILE A 320 -17.04 -16.87 -19.83
CA ILE A 320 -16.62 -15.48 -19.57
C ILE A 320 -17.33 -14.89 -18.35
N GLU A 321 -18.64 -15.13 -18.18
CA GLU A 321 -19.37 -14.75 -16.96
C GLU A 321 -18.83 -15.47 -15.72
N GLY A 322 -18.36 -16.72 -15.88
CA GLY A 322 -17.64 -17.45 -14.84
C GLY A 322 -16.38 -16.72 -14.39
N LEU A 323 -15.56 -16.25 -15.34
CA LEU A 323 -14.36 -15.46 -15.06
C LEU A 323 -14.69 -14.16 -14.33
N VAL A 324 -15.74 -13.44 -14.74
CA VAL A 324 -16.18 -12.21 -14.06
C VAL A 324 -16.54 -12.49 -12.60
N ARG A 325 -17.34 -13.53 -12.34
CA ARG A 325 -17.69 -13.93 -10.96
C ARG A 325 -16.46 -14.32 -10.14
N ALA A 326 -15.49 -15.02 -10.73
CA ALA A 326 -14.24 -15.36 -10.06
C ALA A 326 -13.48 -14.07 -9.64
N TYR A 327 -13.41 -13.11 -10.56
CA TYR A 327 -12.81 -11.81 -10.29
C TYR A 327 -13.56 -11.03 -9.20
N GLU A 328 -14.90 -10.99 -9.21
CA GLU A 328 -15.68 -10.28 -8.19
C GLU A 328 -15.38 -10.76 -6.77
N ILE A 329 -15.20 -12.08 -6.59
CA ILE A 329 -14.83 -12.67 -5.28
C ILE A 329 -13.38 -12.33 -4.93
N TYR A 330 -12.48 -12.40 -5.91
CA TYR A 330 -11.09 -11.99 -5.73
C TYR A 330 -10.96 -10.50 -5.36
N ALA A 331 -11.76 -9.63 -5.99
CA ALA A 331 -11.72 -8.19 -5.84
C ALA A 331 -12.05 -7.72 -4.41
N GLU A 332 -12.85 -8.47 -3.65
CA GLU A 332 -13.18 -8.15 -2.24
C GLU A 332 -11.93 -8.12 -1.34
N HIS A 333 -10.90 -8.89 -1.69
CA HIS A 333 -9.69 -9.08 -0.89
C HIS A 333 -8.39 -8.88 -1.68
N GLU A 334 -8.47 -8.30 -2.87
CA GLU A 334 -7.33 -8.13 -3.80
C GLU A 334 -6.18 -7.34 -3.15
N ASP A 335 -6.47 -6.43 -2.22
CA ASP A 335 -5.46 -5.64 -1.51
C ASP A 335 -4.51 -6.50 -0.65
N LYS A 336 -4.96 -7.68 -0.21
CA LYS A 336 -4.21 -8.56 0.70
C LYS A 336 -3.36 -9.59 -0.07
N ALA A 337 -2.04 -9.49 0.06
CA ALA A 337 -1.10 -10.38 -0.65
C ALA A 337 -1.35 -11.88 -0.42
N ALA A 338 -1.61 -12.29 0.82
CA ALA A 338 -1.88 -13.68 1.15
C ALA A 338 -3.12 -14.25 0.42
N PHE A 339 -4.17 -13.44 0.26
CA PHE A 339 -5.39 -13.83 -0.44
C PHE A 339 -5.12 -14.03 -1.94
N ARG A 340 -4.32 -13.16 -2.54
CA ARG A 340 -3.89 -13.32 -3.94
C ARG A 340 -3.08 -14.60 -4.14
N ASP A 341 -2.20 -14.93 -3.20
CA ASP A 341 -1.38 -16.14 -3.27
C ASP A 341 -2.23 -17.41 -3.10
N PHE A 342 -3.28 -17.39 -2.26
CA PHE A 342 -4.25 -18.49 -2.19
C PHE A 342 -5.03 -18.68 -3.49
N TRP A 343 -5.47 -17.61 -4.15
CA TRP A 343 -6.10 -17.71 -5.45
C TRP A 343 -5.17 -18.33 -6.49
N ARG A 344 -3.90 -17.90 -6.54
CA ARG A 344 -2.89 -18.51 -7.43
C ARG A 344 -2.66 -19.98 -7.13
N LEU A 345 -2.59 -20.34 -5.85
CA LEU A 345 -2.43 -21.72 -5.42
C LEU A 345 -3.65 -22.56 -5.80
N ALA A 346 -4.86 -22.04 -5.64
CA ALA A 346 -6.08 -22.71 -6.06
C ALA A 346 -6.10 -22.94 -7.58
N ILE A 347 -5.80 -21.90 -8.36
CA ILE A 347 -5.70 -22.01 -9.81
C ILE A 347 -4.66 -23.05 -10.21
N ALA A 348 -3.47 -23.03 -9.61
CA ALA A 348 -2.38 -23.95 -9.95
C ALA A 348 -2.53 -25.39 -9.44
N ASN A 349 -3.48 -25.65 -8.53
CA ASN A 349 -3.79 -27.01 -8.09
C ASN A 349 -4.99 -27.60 -8.85
N THR A 350 -5.91 -26.75 -9.31
CA THR A 350 -7.15 -27.19 -9.96
C THR A 350 -7.02 -27.20 -11.48
N CYS A 351 -6.30 -26.23 -12.06
CA CYS A 351 -6.18 -26.08 -13.51
C CYS A 351 -4.85 -26.66 -14.01
N ASP A 352 -4.89 -27.43 -15.10
CA ASP A 352 -3.68 -27.90 -15.80
C ASP A 352 -3.07 -26.76 -16.66
N ASP A 353 -3.91 -25.84 -17.14
CA ASP A 353 -3.55 -24.65 -17.92
C ASP A 353 -4.40 -23.44 -17.49
N LEU A 354 -3.91 -22.22 -17.74
CA LEU A 354 -4.65 -20.99 -17.42
C LEU A 354 -5.93 -20.86 -18.25
N LEU A 355 -5.90 -21.42 -19.47
CA LEU A 355 -7.06 -21.47 -20.35
C LEU A 355 -8.20 -22.36 -19.82
N ASP A 356 -7.91 -23.26 -18.87
CA ASP A 356 -8.93 -24.13 -18.27
C ASP A 356 -9.67 -23.42 -17.12
N LEU A 357 -9.19 -22.26 -16.67
CA LEU A 357 -9.76 -21.49 -15.57
C LEU A 357 -11.28 -21.27 -15.69
N PRO A 358 -11.83 -20.89 -16.87
CA PRO A 358 -13.27 -20.69 -17.02
C PRO A 358 -14.11 -21.95 -16.78
N GLU A 359 -13.58 -23.13 -17.12
CA GLU A 359 -14.24 -24.42 -16.92
C GLU A 359 -14.20 -24.86 -15.43
N HIS A 360 -13.15 -24.44 -14.71
CA HIS A 360 -12.88 -24.87 -13.33
C HIS A 360 -13.14 -23.78 -12.27
N VAL A 361 -13.81 -22.67 -12.59
CA VAL A 361 -14.05 -21.54 -11.67
C VAL A 361 -14.60 -21.98 -10.31
N GLU A 362 -15.61 -22.85 -10.31
CA GLU A 362 -16.24 -23.30 -9.06
C GLU A 362 -15.29 -24.17 -8.22
N GLU A 363 -14.50 -25.04 -8.86
CA GLU A 363 -13.52 -25.88 -8.17
C GLU A 363 -12.36 -25.06 -7.61
N VAL A 364 -11.91 -24.04 -8.34
CA VAL A 364 -10.92 -23.06 -7.86
C VAL A 364 -11.48 -22.30 -6.66
N ARG A 365 -12.75 -21.87 -6.71
CA ARG A 365 -13.38 -21.16 -5.59
C ARG A 365 -13.48 -22.04 -4.36
N GLU A 366 -13.98 -23.28 -4.48
CA GLU A 366 -14.08 -24.23 -3.37
C GLU A 366 -12.71 -24.47 -2.73
N TYR A 367 -11.67 -24.69 -3.53
CA TYR A 367 -10.32 -24.88 -3.02
C TYR A 367 -9.75 -23.63 -2.34
N TYR A 368 -10.03 -22.44 -2.88
CA TYR A 368 -9.66 -21.18 -2.24
C TYR A 368 -10.37 -20.99 -0.89
N GLU A 369 -11.67 -21.30 -0.81
CA GLU A 369 -12.42 -21.25 0.45
C GLU A 369 -11.84 -22.22 1.48
N ASP A 370 -11.49 -23.45 1.06
CA ASP A 370 -10.82 -24.44 1.90
C ASP A 370 -9.45 -23.93 2.39
N LEU A 371 -8.60 -23.38 1.49
CA LEU A 371 -7.32 -22.77 1.86
C LEU A 371 -7.50 -21.61 2.86
N GLN A 372 -8.55 -20.81 2.68
CA GLN A 372 -8.84 -19.69 3.56
C GLN A 372 -9.28 -20.19 4.93
N VAL A 373 -10.12 -21.24 5.00
CA VAL A 373 -10.51 -21.90 6.25
C VAL A 373 -9.32 -22.54 6.93
N ASP A 374 -8.49 -23.31 6.21
CA ASP A 374 -7.29 -23.95 6.74
C ASP A 374 -6.29 -22.91 7.25
N ALA A 375 -6.08 -21.82 6.51
CA ALA A 375 -5.24 -20.73 6.95
C ALA A 375 -5.84 -20.00 8.16
N ILE A 376 -7.15 -19.81 8.23
CA ILE A 376 -7.81 -19.22 9.40
C ILE A 376 -7.72 -20.17 10.60
N GLU A 377 -7.89 -21.49 10.41
CA GLU A 377 -7.80 -22.51 11.46
C GLU A 377 -6.36 -22.64 11.99
N GLU A 378 -5.35 -22.73 11.11
CA GLU A 378 -3.94 -22.78 11.48
C GLU A 378 -3.51 -21.48 12.17
N ASN A 379 -3.88 -20.32 11.62
CA ASN A 379 -3.61 -19.03 12.26
C ASN A 379 -4.39 -18.85 13.57
N PHE A 380 -5.59 -19.41 13.71
CA PHE A 380 -6.38 -19.32 14.93
C PHE A 380 -5.88 -20.27 16.01
N ASP A 381 -5.41 -21.46 15.66
CA ASP A 381 -4.73 -22.38 16.57
C ASP A 381 -3.38 -21.80 17.02
N ASP A 382 -2.59 -21.23 16.12
CA ASP A 382 -1.34 -20.54 16.46
C ASP A 382 -1.56 -19.26 17.29
N LEU A 383 -2.59 -18.47 16.96
CA LEU A 383 -2.99 -17.29 17.73
C LEU A 383 -3.57 -17.69 19.10
N SER A 384 -4.36 -18.76 19.17
CA SER A 384 -4.91 -19.31 20.41
C SER A 384 -3.80 -19.84 21.31
N ASP A 385 -2.83 -20.57 20.75
CA ASP A 385 -1.65 -21.05 21.47
C ASP A 385 -0.77 -19.88 21.92
N ALA A 386 -0.54 -18.86 21.08
CA ALA A 386 0.20 -17.65 21.46
C ALA A 386 -0.51 -16.84 22.57
N ILE A 387 -1.84 -16.67 22.48
CA ILE A 387 -2.66 -15.98 23.49
C ILE A 387 -2.71 -16.79 24.80
N GLN A 388 -2.82 -18.11 24.72
CA GLN A 388 -2.80 -19.00 25.88
C GLN A 388 -1.42 -19.01 26.54
N GLN A 389 -0.34 -19.00 25.75
CA GLN A 389 1.03 -18.86 26.23
C GLN A 389 1.25 -17.51 26.89
N ILE A 390 0.79 -16.38 26.31
CA ILE A 390 0.88 -15.05 26.92
C ILE A 390 0.06 -14.93 28.20
N ASN A 391 -1.15 -15.47 28.25
CA ASN A 391 -1.95 -15.45 29.47
C ASN A 391 -1.34 -16.34 30.57
N SER A 392 -0.78 -17.49 30.21
CA SER A 392 -0.05 -18.36 31.14
C SER A 392 1.25 -17.70 31.62
N PHE A 393 1.96 -17.01 30.73
CA PHE A 393 3.17 -16.25 31.01
C PHE A 393 2.85 -15.08 31.93
N MET A 394 1.85 -14.25 31.64
CA MET A 394 1.44 -13.11 32.45
C MET A 394 0.93 -13.53 33.84
N THR A 395 0.23 -14.66 33.94
CA THR A 395 -0.19 -15.24 35.22
C THR A 395 1.02 -15.77 36.01
N GLY A 396 1.92 -16.48 35.33
CA GLY A 396 3.18 -16.96 35.88
C GLY A 396 4.08 -15.82 36.37
N LEU A 397 4.17 -14.74 35.59
CA LEU A 397 4.95 -13.53 35.84
C LEU A 397 4.40 -12.74 37.03
N THR A 398 3.08 -12.55 37.08
CA THR A 398 2.41 -11.94 38.23
C THR A 398 2.72 -12.71 39.51
N SER A 399 2.67 -14.06 39.46
CA SER A 399 2.97 -14.90 40.61
C SER A 399 4.46 -14.85 41.00
N ARG A 400 5.38 -14.89 40.03
CA ARG A 400 6.84 -14.92 40.25
C ARG A 400 7.35 -13.56 40.74
N VAL A 401 6.95 -12.46 40.11
CA VAL A 401 7.31 -11.09 40.53
C VAL A 401 6.70 -10.76 41.89
N SER A 402 5.44 -11.13 42.14
CA SER A 402 4.80 -10.92 43.45
C SER A 402 5.48 -11.75 44.56
N ASN A 403 5.77 -13.03 44.30
CA ASN A 403 6.45 -13.90 45.26
C ASN A 403 7.89 -13.42 45.53
N ALA A 404 8.68 -13.15 44.48
CA ALA A 404 10.04 -12.68 44.62
C ALA A 404 10.10 -11.33 45.36
N ALA A 405 9.21 -10.39 45.02
CA ALA A 405 9.15 -9.10 45.68
C ALA A 405 8.66 -9.17 47.14
N THR A 406 7.74 -10.08 47.45
CA THR A 406 7.27 -10.31 48.82
C THR A 406 8.35 -10.99 49.66
N GLN A 407 9.06 -11.95 49.07
CA GLN A 407 10.16 -12.67 49.71
C GLN A 407 11.35 -11.74 49.97
N LEU A 408 11.72 -10.88 49.01
CA LEU A 408 12.76 -9.86 49.15
C LEU A 408 12.42 -8.85 50.26
N SER A 409 11.17 -8.35 50.28
CA SER A 409 10.69 -7.45 51.34
C SER A 409 10.73 -8.11 52.72
N ARG A 410 10.27 -9.36 52.82
CA ARG A 410 10.27 -10.14 54.07
C ARG A 410 11.69 -10.40 54.57
N GLN A 411 12.65 -10.66 53.68
CA GLN A 411 14.05 -10.85 54.04
C GLN A 411 14.74 -9.56 54.47
N ILE A 412 14.49 -8.44 53.78
CA ILE A 412 15.01 -7.11 54.20
C ILE A 412 14.42 -6.71 55.56
N GLN A 413 13.12 -6.94 55.79
CA GLN A 413 12.51 -6.73 57.10
C GLN A 413 13.12 -7.64 58.16
N THR A 414 13.37 -8.92 57.84
CA THR A 414 14.03 -9.87 58.76
C THR A 414 15.44 -9.38 59.13
N LEU A 415 16.18 -8.81 58.18
CA LEU A 415 17.50 -8.24 58.43
C LEU A 415 17.41 -7.00 59.33
N LEU A 416 16.43 -6.12 59.10
CA LEU A 416 16.12 -4.97 59.96
C LEU A 416 15.74 -5.40 61.38
N PHE A 417 14.89 -6.42 61.53
CA PHE A 417 14.53 -6.98 62.84
C PHE A 417 15.69 -7.71 63.52
N THR A 418 16.57 -8.35 62.75
CA THR A 418 17.78 -9.00 63.28
C THR A 418 18.78 -7.95 63.76
N LEU A 419 18.92 -6.84 63.02
CA LEU A 419 19.76 -5.71 63.41
C LEU A 419 19.23 -5.03 64.68
N ILE A 420 17.92 -4.75 64.74
CA ILE A 420 17.26 -4.22 65.94
C ILE A 420 17.36 -5.21 67.11
N GLY A 421 17.11 -6.50 66.87
CA GLY A 421 17.21 -7.56 67.87
C GLY A 421 18.63 -7.71 68.43
N THR A 422 19.64 -7.55 67.58
CA THR A 422 21.06 -7.55 67.98
C THR A 422 21.38 -6.33 68.84
N ILE A 423 20.90 -5.14 68.45
CA ILE A 423 21.05 -3.92 69.23
C ILE A 423 20.37 -4.06 70.60
N VAL A 424 19.14 -4.60 70.64
CA VAL A 424 18.38 -4.83 71.88
C VAL A 424 19.04 -5.90 72.75
N ALA A 425 19.54 -7.00 72.17
CA ALA A 425 20.26 -8.04 72.90
C ALA A 425 21.57 -7.52 73.51
N ASN A 426 22.30 -6.66 72.78
CA ASN A 426 23.47 -5.97 73.30
C ASN A 426 23.11 -5.00 74.43
N LEU A 427 22.03 -4.23 74.29
CA LEU A 427 21.52 -3.35 75.34
C LEU A 427 21.13 -4.15 76.59
N PHE A 428 20.52 -5.33 76.39
CA PHE A 428 20.10 -6.22 77.45
C PHE A 428 21.28 -6.90 78.15
N LEU A 429 22.35 -7.26 77.43
CA LEU A 429 23.60 -7.75 78.00
C LEU A 429 24.26 -6.69 78.90
N VAL A 430 24.27 -5.42 78.46
CA VAL A 430 24.76 -4.29 79.26
C VAL A 430 23.93 -4.11 80.52
N LEU A 431 22.59 -4.06 80.38
CA LEU A 431 21.66 -3.83 81.49
C LEU A 431 21.62 -4.99 82.49
N ARG A 432 21.68 -6.24 82.03
CA ARG A 432 21.49 -7.43 82.88
C ARG A 432 22.75 -7.84 83.65
N TRP A 433 23.94 -7.66 83.07
CA TRP A 433 25.19 -8.16 83.68
C TRP A 433 26.12 -7.03 84.15
N ASN A 434 25.79 -5.76 83.87
CA ASN A 434 26.58 -4.57 84.19
C ASN A 434 28.06 -4.70 83.79
N ASN A 435 28.35 -5.50 82.76
CA ASN A 435 29.71 -5.85 82.36
C ASN A 435 29.89 -5.48 80.89
N VAL A 436 30.14 -4.19 80.68
CA VAL A 436 30.31 -3.53 79.37
C VAL A 436 31.44 -4.18 78.53
N THR A 437 32.34 -4.90 79.20
CA THR A 437 33.54 -5.56 78.68
C THR A 437 33.29 -6.62 77.59
N TYR A 438 32.11 -7.24 77.52
CA TYR A 438 31.78 -8.28 76.52
C TYR A 438 30.99 -7.78 75.32
N VAL A 439 30.55 -6.52 75.33
CA VAL A 439 29.76 -5.94 74.24
C VAL A 439 30.55 -5.83 72.94
N PRO A 440 31.81 -5.33 72.94
CA PRO A 440 32.56 -5.19 71.70
C PRO A 440 32.81 -6.51 70.94
N PRO A 441 33.33 -7.59 71.56
CA PRO A 441 33.65 -8.81 70.81
C PRO A 441 32.41 -9.52 70.24
N PHE A 442 31.28 -9.53 70.96
CA PHE A 442 30.04 -10.13 70.46
C PHE A 442 29.42 -9.32 69.31
N SER A 443 29.42 -7.99 69.45
CA SER A 443 28.89 -7.10 68.42
C SER A 443 29.72 -7.14 67.13
N LEU A 444 31.07 -7.14 67.26
CA LEU A 444 31.98 -7.22 66.12
C LEU A 444 31.81 -8.54 65.35
N PHE A 445 31.66 -9.66 66.08
CA PHE A 445 31.40 -10.96 65.46
C PHE A 445 30.09 -10.98 64.66
N ILE A 446 28.99 -10.45 65.21
CA ILE A 446 27.70 -10.42 64.51
C ILE A 446 27.76 -9.53 63.26
N VAL A 447 28.44 -8.37 63.33
CA VAL A 447 28.58 -7.50 62.16
C VAL A 447 29.33 -8.20 61.03
N VAL A 448 30.43 -8.90 61.34
CA VAL A 448 31.19 -9.68 60.34
C VAL A 448 30.32 -10.78 59.72
N VAL A 449 29.51 -11.49 60.51
CA VAL A 449 28.60 -12.54 60.00
C VAL A 449 27.50 -11.95 59.10
N LEU A 450 26.90 -10.82 59.50
CA LEU A 450 25.87 -10.16 58.70
C LEU A 450 26.43 -9.71 57.35
N VAL A 451 27.59 -9.04 57.36
CA VAL A 451 28.22 -8.55 56.13
C VAL A 451 28.75 -9.69 55.26
N GLY A 452 29.34 -10.74 55.84
CA GLY A 452 29.97 -11.82 55.10
C GLY A 452 29.02 -12.90 54.57
N ILE A 453 27.86 -13.11 55.19
CA ILE A 453 26.95 -14.21 54.82
C ILE A 453 25.58 -13.69 54.34
N TYR A 454 24.97 -12.74 55.05
CA TYR A 454 23.60 -12.33 54.76
C TYR A 454 23.47 -11.32 53.62
N PHE A 455 24.42 -10.39 53.49
CA PHE A 455 24.43 -9.40 52.42
C PHE A 455 24.59 -10.02 51.01
N PRO A 456 25.53 -10.97 50.80
CA PRO A 456 25.67 -11.67 49.52
C PRO A 456 24.40 -12.41 49.11
N LEU A 457 23.78 -13.13 50.07
CA LEU A 457 22.52 -13.86 49.87
C LEU A 457 21.34 -12.99 49.40
N ILE A 458 21.32 -11.72 49.78
CA ILE A 458 20.28 -10.77 49.35
C ILE A 458 20.63 -10.15 48.01
N GLN A 459 21.91 -9.90 47.74
CA GLN A 459 22.32 -9.38 46.45
C GLN A 459 22.17 -10.42 45.34
N ASP A 460 22.51 -11.69 45.57
CA ASP A 460 22.29 -12.75 44.58
C ASP A 460 20.80 -12.81 44.19
N ARG A 461 19.89 -12.48 45.12
CA ARG A 461 18.44 -12.39 44.83
C ARG A 461 18.01 -11.09 44.17
N ILE A 462 18.74 -9.99 44.35
CA ILE A 462 18.55 -8.76 43.58
C ILE A 462 19.00 -9.01 42.15
N GLU A 463 20.14 -9.70 41.96
CA GLU A 463 20.64 -10.16 40.67
C GLU A 463 19.65 -11.13 39.99
N ASP A 464 19.06 -12.08 40.72
CA ASP A 464 17.97 -12.94 40.21
C ASP A 464 16.74 -12.12 39.75
N LEU A 465 16.41 -11.03 40.47
CA LEU A 465 15.30 -10.14 40.11
C LEU A 465 15.61 -9.30 38.87
N THR A 466 16.87 -8.90 38.69
CA THR A 466 17.37 -8.17 37.51
C THR A 466 17.44 -9.09 36.29
N GLY A 467 17.91 -10.33 36.45
CA GLY A 467 17.91 -11.34 35.39
C GLY A 467 16.49 -11.69 34.93
N LEU A 468 15.55 -11.86 35.88
CA LEU A 468 14.14 -12.09 35.56
C LEU A 468 13.49 -10.89 34.85
N ARG A 469 13.94 -9.65 35.08
CA ARG A 469 13.46 -8.46 34.34
C ARG A 469 13.92 -8.48 32.88
N GLU A 470 15.15 -8.91 32.62
CA GLU A 470 15.73 -8.95 31.26
C GLU A 470 15.16 -10.10 30.43
N GLU A 471 14.99 -11.28 31.04
CA GLU A 471 14.31 -12.44 30.42
C GLU A 471 12.87 -12.08 30.03
N VAL A 472 12.14 -11.41 30.92
CA VAL A 472 10.75 -10.95 30.67
C VAL A 472 10.63 -9.98 29.51
N LYS A 473 11.59 -9.06 29.36
CA LYS A 473 11.58 -8.09 28.26
C LYS A 473 11.83 -8.80 26.92
N LYS A 474 12.77 -9.74 26.91
CA LYS A 474 13.13 -10.51 25.72
C LYS A 474 12.00 -11.44 25.27
N ASP A 475 11.37 -12.14 26.21
CA ASP A 475 10.26 -13.05 25.90
C ASP A 475 9.04 -12.27 25.37
N TYR A 476 8.73 -11.10 25.94
CA TYR A 476 7.67 -10.24 25.42
C TYR A 476 7.95 -9.72 24.00
N GLU A 477 9.18 -9.25 23.72
CA GLU A 477 9.57 -8.80 22.38
C GLU A 477 9.45 -9.93 21.34
N MET A 478 9.74 -11.17 21.74
CA MET A 478 9.56 -12.35 20.88
C MET A 478 8.09 -12.63 20.59
N TYR A 479 7.22 -12.64 21.62
CA TYR A 479 5.79 -12.89 21.45
C TYR A 479 5.04 -11.74 20.74
N GLU A 480 5.45 -10.48 20.95
CA GLU A 480 4.89 -9.33 20.22
C GLU A 480 5.21 -9.42 18.72
N ALA A 481 6.45 -9.77 18.37
CA ALA A 481 6.87 -9.95 16.99
C ALA A 481 6.10 -11.09 16.30
N GLU A 482 5.80 -12.15 17.04
CA GLU A 482 5.02 -13.28 16.54
C GLU A 482 3.57 -12.88 16.26
N ILE A 483 2.87 -12.21 17.20
CA ILE A 483 1.46 -11.81 16.99
C ILE A 483 1.30 -10.69 15.94
N ARG A 484 2.20 -9.70 15.90
CA ARG A 484 2.16 -8.63 14.89
C ARG A 484 2.29 -9.15 13.46
N ARG A 485 2.95 -10.30 13.28
CA ARG A 485 3.08 -10.96 11.97
C ARG A 485 1.74 -11.50 11.45
N PHE A 486 0.78 -11.78 12.34
CA PHE A 486 -0.48 -12.44 11.99
C PHE A 486 -1.70 -11.51 11.96
N SER A 487 -1.78 -10.48 12.81
CA SER A 487 -2.85 -9.46 12.71
C SER A 487 -2.57 -8.24 13.59
N GLU A 488 -2.36 -7.07 12.96
CA GLU A 488 -2.21 -5.80 13.68
C GLU A 488 -3.54 -5.20 14.15
N GLN A 489 -4.69 -5.71 13.66
CA GLN A 489 -6.01 -5.08 13.85
C GLN A 489 -6.95 -5.83 14.82
N ILE A 490 -6.67 -7.09 15.18
CA ILE A 490 -7.60 -7.90 15.99
C ILE A 490 -7.21 -7.94 17.48
N PHE A 491 -5.98 -7.56 17.83
CA PHE A 491 -5.46 -7.72 19.19
C PHE A 491 -5.11 -6.38 19.87
N ASP A 492 -5.67 -6.12 21.05
CA ASP A 492 -5.41 -4.91 21.84
C ASP A 492 -4.05 -5.01 22.56
N PHE A 493 -3.00 -4.69 21.82
CA PHE A 493 -1.63 -4.65 22.34
C PHE A 493 -1.43 -3.55 23.39
N GLU A 494 -2.28 -2.51 23.40
CA GLU A 494 -2.14 -1.36 24.29
C GLU A 494 -2.44 -1.73 25.75
N GLU A 495 -3.46 -2.57 25.98
CA GLU A 495 -3.77 -3.08 27.33
C GLU A 495 -2.66 -4.01 27.87
N LEU A 496 -2.09 -4.86 27.00
CA LEU A 496 -1.02 -5.80 27.35
C LEU A 496 0.32 -5.11 27.59
N GLU A 497 0.67 -4.14 26.76
CA GLU A 497 1.84 -3.27 26.95
C GLU A 497 1.72 -2.46 28.24
N GLY A 498 0.54 -1.89 28.54
CA GLY A 498 0.28 -1.18 29.79
C GLY A 498 0.48 -2.05 31.03
N ARG A 499 0.10 -3.34 30.97
CA ARG A 499 0.33 -4.30 32.07
C ARG A 499 1.80 -4.69 32.20
N LYS A 500 2.50 -4.98 31.09
CA LYS A 500 3.96 -5.22 31.06
C LYS A 500 4.72 -4.07 31.71
N ASP A 501 4.46 -2.84 31.26
CA ASP A 501 5.16 -1.64 31.72
C ASP A 501 4.92 -1.35 33.20
N SER A 502 3.69 -1.58 33.68
CA SER A 502 3.37 -1.49 35.10
C SER A 502 4.20 -2.47 35.94
N TYR A 503 4.36 -3.72 35.50
CA TYR A 503 5.15 -4.73 36.22
C TYR A 503 6.66 -4.46 36.15
N ILE A 504 7.18 -4.07 34.98
CA ILE A 504 8.59 -3.66 34.84
C ILE A 504 8.88 -2.43 35.72
N CYS A 505 7.97 -1.46 35.75
CA CYS A 505 8.07 -0.28 36.61
C CYS A 505 8.05 -0.65 38.10
N MET A 506 7.16 -1.56 38.53
CA MET A 506 7.15 -2.07 39.91
C MET A 506 8.43 -2.81 40.28
N ALA A 507 8.95 -3.67 39.41
CA ALA A 507 10.19 -4.41 39.63
C ALA A 507 11.38 -3.44 39.75
N LYS A 508 11.53 -2.50 38.81
CA LYS A 508 12.58 -1.46 38.82
C LYS A 508 12.52 -0.58 40.07
N LYS A 509 11.31 -0.19 40.50
CA LYS A 509 11.11 0.61 41.72
C LYS A 509 11.51 -0.18 42.98
N LYS A 510 11.22 -1.48 43.04
CA LYS A 510 11.59 -2.34 44.19
C LYS A 510 13.07 -2.70 44.21
N GLU A 511 13.68 -2.95 43.06
CA GLU A 511 15.11 -3.16 42.88
C GLU A 511 15.89 -1.94 43.38
N LYS A 512 15.56 -0.74 42.86
CA LYS A 512 16.18 0.52 43.30
C LYS A 512 15.99 0.76 44.80
N TRP A 513 14.78 0.54 45.32
CA TRP A 513 14.51 0.67 46.75
C TRP A 513 15.33 -0.33 47.59
N ALA A 514 15.46 -1.58 47.14
CA ALA A 514 16.22 -2.61 47.85
C ALA A 514 17.72 -2.30 47.84
N GLN A 515 18.28 -1.89 46.69
CA GLN A 515 19.68 -1.46 46.56
C GLN A 515 19.99 -0.26 47.47
N GLU A 516 19.16 0.79 47.44
CA GLU A 516 19.33 1.98 48.27
C GLU A 516 19.26 1.65 49.77
N ARG A 517 18.31 0.80 50.18
CA ARG A 517 18.16 0.35 51.58
C ARG A 517 19.34 -0.50 52.03
N LEU A 518 19.81 -1.41 51.17
CA LEU A 518 20.89 -2.33 51.50
C LEU A 518 22.23 -1.57 51.62
N ALA A 519 22.49 -0.61 50.74
CA ALA A 519 23.64 0.30 50.85
C ALA A 519 23.58 1.14 52.14
N LEU A 520 22.41 1.64 52.54
CA LEU A 520 22.24 2.40 53.77
C LEU A 520 22.52 1.52 55.01
N ILE A 521 21.97 0.31 55.05
CA ILE A 521 22.20 -0.63 56.16
C ILE A 521 23.68 -1.04 56.22
N PHE A 522 24.33 -1.25 55.07
CA PHE A 522 25.76 -1.53 55.01
C PHE A 522 26.58 -0.41 55.63
N ARG A 523 26.33 0.84 55.24
CA ARG A 523 27.02 2.02 55.81
C ARG A 523 26.81 2.11 57.33
N LEU A 524 25.58 1.92 57.81
CA LEU A 524 25.29 1.93 59.26
C LEU A 524 26.05 0.82 60.02
N LEU A 525 26.10 -0.39 59.47
CA LEU A 525 26.85 -1.50 60.06
C LEU A 525 28.35 -1.21 60.10
N MET A 526 28.91 -0.64 59.02
CA MET A 526 30.33 -0.29 58.95
C MET A 526 30.72 0.83 59.91
N VAL A 527 29.87 1.86 60.09
CA VAL A 527 30.09 2.90 61.11
C VAL A 527 30.05 2.30 62.51
N THR A 528 29.07 1.44 62.78
CA THR A 528 28.91 0.79 64.08
C THR A 528 30.11 -0.09 64.38
N TRP A 529 30.59 -0.85 63.39
CA TRP A 529 31.81 -1.64 63.50
C TRP A 529 33.04 -0.77 63.76
N ALA A 530 33.23 0.33 63.02
CA ALA A 530 34.39 1.21 63.19
C ALA A 530 34.43 1.79 64.61
N GLY A 531 33.29 2.24 65.14
CA GLY A 531 33.18 2.73 66.52
C GLY A 531 33.52 1.64 67.55
N LEU A 532 33.03 0.41 67.36
CA LEU A 532 33.29 -0.72 68.25
C LEU A 532 34.75 -1.21 68.17
N ALA A 533 35.36 -1.19 66.99
CA ALA A 533 36.76 -1.55 66.79
C ALA A 533 37.68 -0.53 67.49
N ILE A 534 37.43 0.77 67.28
CA ILE A 534 38.15 1.84 67.98
C ILE A 534 37.99 1.70 69.49
N TRP A 535 36.78 1.46 69.99
CA TRP A 535 36.57 1.23 71.41
C TRP A 535 37.34 0.01 71.93
N SER A 536 37.34 -1.10 71.19
CA SER A 536 38.13 -2.30 71.53
C SER A 536 39.63 -2.01 71.56
N PHE A 537 40.10 -1.13 70.68
CA PHE A 537 41.49 -0.72 70.56
C PHE A 537 41.90 0.46 71.42
N VAL A 538 41.01 1.15 72.13
CA VAL A 538 41.40 2.22 73.06
C VAL A 538 41.08 1.86 74.50
N GLY A 539 39.95 1.16 74.71
CA GLY A 539 39.41 0.89 76.05
C GLY A 539 40.01 -0.31 76.78
N TYR A 540 40.70 -1.24 76.10
CA TYR A 540 41.11 -2.54 76.69
C TYR A 540 42.57 -2.91 76.41
N PRO A 541 43.34 -3.52 77.32
CA PRO A 541 44.77 -3.84 77.11
C PRO A 541 45.06 -4.66 75.84
N VAL A 542 46.25 -4.53 75.24
CA VAL A 542 46.56 -5.18 73.94
C VAL A 542 46.45 -6.70 73.94
N ALA A 543 46.79 -7.37 75.06
CA ALA A 543 46.63 -8.82 75.21
C ALA A 543 45.21 -9.26 75.62
N SER A 544 44.23 -8.35 75.60
CA SER A 544 42.84 -8.65 75.98
C SER A 544 42.09 -9.38 74.86
N MET A 545 41.06 -10.14 75.24
CA MET A 545 40.15 -10.80 74.30
C MET A 545 39.49 -9.79 73.36
N GLN A 546 39.17 -8.59 73.85
CA GLN A 546 38.50 -7.53 73.11
C GLN A 546 39.37 -7.00 71.97
N THR A 547 40.64 -6.70 72.26
CA THR A 547 41.61 -6.23 71.25
C THR A 547 41.93 -7.33 70.24
N THR A 548 42.04 -8.59 70.69
CA THR A 548 42.27 -9.73 69.80
C THR A 548 41.11 -9.98 68.84
N VAL A 549 39.87 -9.96 69.34
CA VAL A 549 38.66 -10.10 68.49
C VAL A 549 38.51 -8.89 67.56
N GLY A 550 38.84 -7.68 68.01
CA GLY A 550 38.92 -6.50 67.16
C GLY A 550 39.88 -6.69 65.99
N ALA A 551 41.10 -7.16 66.25
CA ALA A 551 42.11 -7.43 65.21
C ALA A 551 41.68 -8.58 64.27
N ALA A 552 41.07 -9.64 64.80
CA ALA A 552 40.52 -10.72 63.98
C ALA A 552 39.36 -10.24 63.09
N SER A 553 38.51 -9.33 63.58
CA SER A 553 37.40 -8.76 62.80
C SER A 553 37.88 -7.86 61.66
N LEU A 554 39.00 -7.15 61.84
CA LEU A 554 39.68 -6.40 60.77
C LEU A 554 40.10 -7.32 59.62
N ILE A 555 40.78 -8.43 59.95
CA ILE A 555 41.21 -9.42 58.96
C ILE A 555 40.00 -10.07 58.28
N GLY A 556 38.96 -10.39 59.04
CA GLY A 556 37.71 -10.93 58.51
C GLY A 556 37.04 -10.00 57.49
N LEU A 557 36.99 -8.70 57.75
CA LEU A 557 36.46 -7.72 56.81
C LEU A 557 37.34 -7.53 55.57
N ILE A 558 38.67 -7.64 55.68
CA ILE A 558 39.56 -7.65 54.51
C ILE A 558 39.28 -8.89 53.64
N GLY A 559 39.08 -10.06 54.24
CA GLY A 559 38.72 -11.27 53.50
C GLY A 559 37.37 -11.14 52.78
N ILE A 560 36.37 -10.57 53.47
CA ILE A 560 35.06 -10.24 52.89
C ILE A 560 35.21 -9.21 51.75
N TRP A 561 36.09 -8.22 51.90
CA TRP A 561 36.40 -7.28 50.83
C TRP A 561 36.95 -7.97 49.58
N GLN A 562 37.95 -8.84 49.72
CA GLN A 562 38.52 -9.57 48.59
C GLN A 562 37.48 -10.43 47.85
N TYR A 563 36.46 -10.91 48.56
CA TYR A 563 35.44 -11.79 48.00
C TYR A 563 34.21 -11.03 47.43
N HIS A 564 33.95 -9.80 47.88
CA HIS A 564 32.76 -9.03 47.50
C HIS A 564 33.03 -7.67 46.84
N GLY A 565 34.29 -7.34 46.52
CA GLY A 565 34.66 -6.02 46.00
C GLY A 565 34.02 -5.61 44.66
N GLU A 566 33.50 -6.56 43.89
CA GLU A 566 32.87 -6.33 42.56
C GLU A 566 31.34 -6.16 42.63
N LYS A 567 30.74 -6.28 43.81
CA LYS A 567 29.29 -6.31 44.01
C LYS A 567 28.70 -4.91 44.26
N GLU A 568 27.62 -4.54 43.56
CA GLU A 568 27.08 -3.15 43.51
C GLU A 568 26.67 -2.53 44.86
N TYR A 569 26.28 -3.33 45.86
CA TYR A 569 25.92 -2.80 47.19
C TYR A 569 27.13 -2.38 48.03
N PHE A 570 28.32 -2.82 47.63
CA PHE A 570 29.52 -2.71 48.41
C PHE A 570 30.14 -1.32 48.21
N ASP A 571 29.88 -0.41 49.15
CA ASP A 571 30.49 0.92 49.14
C ASP A 571 31.97 0.84 49.53
N TYR A 572 32.78 0.49 48.54
CA TYR A 572 34.20 0.21 48.65
C TYR A 572 34.99 1.35 49.29
N GLN A 573 34.71 2.59 48.87
CA GLN A 573 35.40 3.77 49.39
C GLN A 573 35.07 3.99 50.88
N TYR A 574 33.82 3.76 51.27
CA TYR A 574 33.38 3.90 52.65
C TYR A 574 33.99 2.84 53.57
N MET A 575 34.04 1.60 53.11
CA MET A 575 34.63 0.50 53.87
C MET A 575 36.13 0.68 54.09
N ILE A 576 36.88 1.10 53.06
CA ILE A 576 38.31 1.43 53.19
C ILE A 576 38.51 2.51 54.24
N GLY A 577 37.70 3.57 54.24
CA GLY A 577 37.79 4.64 55.24
C GLY A 577 37.65 4.11 56.67
N CYS A 578 36.67 3.23 56.91
CA CYS A 578 36.46 2.63 58.23
C CYS A 578 37.60 1.68 58.64
N VAL A 579 38.07 0.83 57.72
CA VAL A 579 39.13 -0.16 57.99
C VAL A 579 40.48 0.54 58.21
N THR A 580 40.82 1.53 57.39
CA THR A 580 42.04 2.34 57.55
C THR A 580 42.05 3.12 58.85
N ALA A 581 40.91 3.69 59.27
CA ALA A 581 40.77 4.31 60.58
C ALA A 581 41.03 3.31 61.73
N GLY A 582 40.48 2.08 61.62
CA GLY A 582 40.73 1.00 62.58
C GLY A 582 42.21 0.59 62.67
N PHE A 583 42.88 0.39 61.52
CA PHE A 583 44.31 0.10 61.47
C PHE A 583 45.17 1.25 62.01
N GLY A 584 44.80 2.50 61.68
CA GLY A 584 45.48 3.68 62.18
C GLY A 584 45.49 3.74 63.70
N VAL A 585 44.34 3.49 64.33
CA VAL A 585 44.21 3.47 65.80
C VAL A 585 44.96 2.30 66.42
N LEU A 586 44.85 1.09 65.85
CA LEU A 586 45.58 -0.09 66.32
C LEU A 586 47.11 0.14 66.25
N GLY A 587 47.61 0.65 65.12
CA GLY A 587 49.02 0.93 64.89
C GLY A 587 49.59 2.02 65.81
N LEU A 588 48.84 3.12 65.99
CA LEU A 588 49.20 4.17 66.96
C LEU A 588 49.32 3.59 68.37
N ARG A 589 48.41 2.70 68.76
CA ARG A 589 48.44 2.10 70.09
C ARG A 589 49.62 1.15 70.29
N PHE A 590 49.94 0.31 69.31
CA PHE A 590 51.14 -0.54 69.37
C PHE A 590 52.42 0.30 69.45
N LEU A 591 52.51 1.43 68.74
CA LEU A 591 53.63 2.37 68.80
C LEU A 591 53.75 3.06 70.17
N VAL A 592 52.63 3.41 70.81
CA VAL A 592 52.63 4.01 72.16
C VAL A 592 53.04 2.98 73.22
N GLU A 593 52.53 1.76 73.17
CA GLU A 593 52.91 0.71 74.15
C GLU A 593 54.36 0.22 73.97
N THR A 594 54.88 0.14 72.73
CA THR A 594 56.27 -0.25 72.49
C THR A 594 57.26 0.87 72.82
N SER A 595 56.89 2.14 72.62
CA SER A 595 57.75 3.28 73.01
C SER A 595 57.85 3.46 74.53
N LEU A 596 56.80 3.09 75.28
CA LEU A 596 56.80 3.01 76.75
C LEU A 596 57.69 1.89 77.33
N TRP A 597 58.10 0.90 76.54
CA TRP A 597 59.06 -0.15 76.94
C TRP A 597 60.52 0.21 76.65
N THR A 598 60.78 1.30 75.92
CA THR A 598 62.13 1.76 75.52
C THR A 598 62.60 3.02 76.26
N PHE A 599 61.94 3.41 77.36
CA PHE A 599 62.38 4.48 78.26
C PHE A 599 62.56 4.01 79.70
#